data_AF-A0A7S2TQ18-F1
#
_entry.id   AF-A0A7S2TQ18-F1
#
_cell.length_a   1.000
_cell.length_b   1.000
_cell.length_c   1.000
_cell.angle_alpha   90.00
_cell.angle_beta   90.00
_cell.angle_gamma   90.00
#
_symmetry.space_group_name_H-M   'P 1'
#
loop_
_entity.id
_entity.type
_entity.pdbx_description
1 polymer ?
#
loop_
_entity_poly.entity_id
_entity_poly.type
_entity_poly.pdbx_seq_one_letter_code
_entity_poly.pdbx_strand_id
1 'polypeptide(L)'
;MKASEWTQAARVVMPNLAGLKFTSLDVVDYAMLCQNDPNNHLAFLPGYESAYSAFAALNSSTGRRFGGVGGCSNFMNSLMARFIKIAESDEMTSKTKFKQLEAITTLVRRVDAIAKKTSFTAVLKVAMQRLGIATSIAVRLPARELSAEEAKWVKGELDALYVDVERLLGGEA
;
A
#
# COMPACT_ATOMS: atom_id res chain seq x y z
N MET A 1 -22.39 6.91 -0.23
CA MET A 1 -22.58 5.44 -0.26
C MET A 1 -21.28 4.81 0.17
N LYS A 2 -21.33 3.95 1.19
CA LYS A 2 -20.16 3.22 1.68
C LYS A 2 -19.80 2.06 0.74
N ALA A 3 -18.56 1.60 0.78
CA ALA A 3 -18.13 0.47 -0.04
C ALA A 3 -18.82 -0.83 0.37
N SER A 4 -19.03 -1.02 1.68
CA SER A 4 -19.77 -2.17 2.22
C SER A 4 -21.21 -2.23 1.71
N GLU A 5 -21.91 -1.08 1.65
CA GLU A 5 -23.26 -0.97 1.10
C GLU A 5 -23.28 -1.28 -0.40
N TRP A 6 -22.34 -0.70 -1.15
CA TRP A 6 -22.25 -0.89 -2.60
C TRP A 6 -21.99 -2.34 -2.97
N THR A 7 -21.05 -3.01 -2.29
CA THR A 7 -20.70 -4.41 -2.59
C THR A 7 -21.86 -5.36 -2.32
N GLN A 8 -22.63 -5.16 -1.25
CA GLN A 8 -23.83 -5.96 -0.99
C GLN A 8 -24.87 -5.82 -2.12
N ALA A 9 -25.14 -4.59 -2.55
CA ALA A 9 -26.07 -4.34 -3.65
C ALA A 9 -25.56 -4.91 -4.98
N ALA A 10 -24.27 -4.72 -5.28
CA ALA A 10 -23.64 -5.16 -6.52
C ALA A 10 -23.67 -6.68 -6.68
N ARG A 11 -23.47 -7.45 -5.61
CA ARG A 11 -23.51 -8.93 -5.65
C ARG A 11 -24.82 -9.52 -6.15
N VAL A 12 -25.94 -8.80 -5.96
CA VAL A 12 -27.26 -9.27 -6.41
C VAL A 12 -27.37 -9.22 -7.94
N VAL A 13 -26.68 -8.28 -8.59
CA VAL A 13 -26.84 -7.99 -10.03
C VAL A 13 -25.57 -8.25 -10.85
N MET A 14 -24.43 -8.51 -10.21
CA MET A 14 -23.14 -8.78 -10.84
C MET A 14 -22.62 -10.17 -10.41
N PRO A 15 -23.04 -11.25 -11.08
CA PRO A 15 -22.65 -12.62 -10.70
C PRO A 15 -21.14 -12.88 -10.82
N ASN A 16 -20.43 -12.07 -11.63
CA ASN A 16 -18.99 -12.17 -11.83
C ASN A 16 -18.20 -11.11 -11.04
N LEU A 17 -18.79 -10.50 -10.00
CA LEU A 17 -18.06 -9.57 -9.15
C LEU A 17 -16.94 -10.29 -8.42
N ALA A 18 -15.68 -9.94 -8.73
CA ALA A 18 -14.51 -10.58 -8.15
C ALA A 18 -14.01 -9.93 -6.85
N GLY A 19 -14.35 -8.66 -6.62
CA GLY A 19 -13.84 -7.93 -5.47
C GLY A 19 -13.85 -6.41 -5.63
N LEU A 20 -13.10 -5.74 -4.76
CA LEU A 20 -12.97 -4.30 -4.72
C LEU A 20 -11.55 -3.88 -4.31
N LYS A 21 -10.97 -2.95 -5.07
CA LYS A 21 -9.81 -2.17 -4.61
C LYS A 21 -10.32 -1.07 -3.65
N PHE A 22 -10.14 -1.25 -2.35
CA PHE A 22 -10.60 -0.33 -1.33
C PHE A 22 -9.60 0.83 -1.15
N THR A 23 -9.80 1.92 -1.89
CA THR A 23 -8.93 3.12 -1.82
C THR A 23 -9.54 4.15 -0.87
N SER A 24 -9.64 3.80 0.41
CA SER A 24 -10.13 4.66 1.50
C SER A 24 -9.36 4.35 2.80
N LEU A 25 -9.32 5.32 3.72
CA LEU A 25 -8.75 5.14 5.07
C LEU A 25 -9.83 4.76 6.10
N ASP A 26 -11.08 4.61 5.69
CA ASP A 26 -12.19 4.18 6.55
C ASP A 26 -12.06 2.70 6.90
N VAL A 27 -11.31 2.42 7.97
CA VAL A 27 -11.09 1.06 8.49
C VAL A 27 -12.39 0.41 9.00
N VAL A 28 -13.39 1.20 9.38
CA VAL A 28 -14.68 0.68 9.84
C VAL A 28 -15.48 0.15 8.65
N ASP A 29 -15.55 0.90 7.56
CA ASP A 29 -16.20 0.44 6.31
C ASP A 29 -15.47 -0.78 5.72
N TYR A 30 -14.15 -0.84 5.82
CA TYR A 30 -13.39 -2.04 5.45
C TYR A 30 -13.70 -3.24 6.35
N ALA A 31 -13.83 -3.06 7.66
CA ALA A 31 -14.23 -4.14 8.56
C ALA A 31 -15.65 -4.66 8.21
N MET A 32 -16.57 -3.74 7.89
CA MET A 32 -17.92 -4.10 7.44
C MET A 32 -17.90 -4.87 6.11
N LEU A 33 -17.05 -4.49 5.16
CA LEU A 33 -16.83 -5.26 3.92
C LEU A 33 -16.46 -6.71 4.24
N CYS A 34 -15.46 -6.91 5.09
CA CYS A 34 -14.98 -8.24 5.45
C CYS A 34 -16.07 -9.08 6.15
N GLN A 35 -16.83 -8.47 7.06
CA GLN A 35 -17.92 -9.12 7.79
C GLN A 35 -19.12 -9.47 6.90
N ASN A 36 -19.43 -8.65 5.90
CA ASN A 36 -20.56 -8.85 4.98
C ASN A 36 -20.31 -9.94 3.91
N ASP A 37 -19.11 -10.53 3.88
CA ASP A 37 -18.77 -11.65 3.01
C ASP A 37 -18.00 -12.74 3.80
N PRO A 38 -18.60 -13.37 4.81
CA PRO A 38 -17.88 -14.24 5.76
C PRO A 38 -17.21 -15.47 5.13
N ASN A 39 -17.62 -15.84 3.91
CA ASN A 39 -17.08 -16.98 3.15
C ASN A 39 -15.95 -16.59 2.19
N ASN A 40 -15.49 -15.34 2.23
CA ASN A 40 -14.36 -14.84 1.44
C ASN A 40 -14.52 -15.01 -0.08
N HIS A 41 -15.74 -14.83 -0.59
CA HIS A 41 -15.99 -14.92 -2.04
C HIS A 41 -15.40 -13.74 -2.80
N LEU A 42 -15.29 -12.58 -2.16
CA LEU A 42 -14.79 -11.36 -2.76
C LEU A 42 -13.38 -11.03 -2.26
N ALA A 43 -12.52 -10.60 -3.19
CA ALA A 43 -11.21 -10.05 -2.87
C ALA A 43 -11.32 -8.57 -2.48
N PHE A 44 -11.04 -8.23 -1.22
CA PHE A 44 -10.94 -6.84 -0.78
C PHE A 44 -9.46 -6.46 -0.66
N LEU A 45 -9.02 -5.53 -1.50
CA LEU A 45 -7.61 -5.16 -1.64
C LEU A 45 -7.44 -3.69 -1.28
N PRO A 46 -6.86 -3.35 -0.11
CA PRO A 46 -6.58 -1.97 0.26
C PRO A 46 -5.69 -1.23 -0.74
N GLY A 47 -6.05 0.02 -1.02
CA GLY A 47 -5.36 0.91 -1.95
C GLY A 47 -4.40 1.90 -1.28
N TYR A 48 -4.61 2.22 0.00
CA TYR A 48 -3.73 3.09 0.77
C TYR A 48 -2.75 2.29 1.63
N GLU A 49 -1.52 2.17 1.13
CA GLU A 49 -0.41 1.46 1.77
C GLU A 49 -0.09 1.98 3.18
N SER A 50 -0.36 3.26 3.45
CA SER A 50 -0.15 3.90 4.76
C SER A 50 -1.05 3.39 5.89
N ALA A 51 -2.06 2.58 5.56
CA ALA A 51 -2.96 1.92 6.50
C ALA A 51 -2.94 0.39 6.41
N TYR A 52 -1.97 -0.20 5.68
CA TYR A 52 -1.92 -1.64 5.49
C TYR A 52 -1.82 -2.44 6.80
N SER A 53 -1.12 -1.94 7.83
CA SER A 53 -1.05 -2.64 9.12
C SER A 53 -2.43 -2.82 9.78
N ALA A 54 -3.29 -1.80 9.71
CA ALA A 54 -4.66 -1.89 10.20
C ALA A 54 -5.51 -2.86 9.38
N PHE A 55 -5.40 -2.82 8.05
CA PHE A 55 -6.14 -3.74 7.18
C PHE A 55 -5.66 -5.18 7.30
N ALA A 56 -4.36 -5.41 7.48
CA ALA A 56 -3.78 -6.72 7.76
C ALA A 56 -4.32 -7.29 9.08
N ALA A 57 -4.40 -6.46 10.12
CA ALA A 57 -4.99 -6.84 11.39
C ALA A 57 -6.46 -7.32 11.24
N LEU A 58 -7.26 -6.60 10.45
CA LEU A 58 -8.66 -6.95 10.17
C LEU A 58 -8.80 -8.21 9.32
N ASN A 59 -7.92 -8.42 8.34
CA ASN A 59 -7.97 -9.64 7.53
C ASN A 59 -7.60 -10.87 8.36
N SER A 60 -6.56 -10.79 9.19
CA SER A 60 -6.19 -11.87 10.11
C SER A 60 -7.32 -12.23 11.07
N SER A 61 -8.00 -11.23 11.66
CA SER A 61 -9.11 -11.48 12.60
C SER A 61 -10.37 -12.08 11.95
N THR A 62 -10.48 -11.98 10.63
CA THR A 62 -11.61 -12.52 9.85
C THR A 62 -11.24 -13.79 9.06
N GLY A 63 -10.02 -14.32 9.23
CA GLY A 63 -9.53 -15.49 8.48
C GLY A 63 -9.36 -15.22 6.98
N ARG A 64 -9.28 -13.95 6.58
CA ARG A 64 -9.08 -13.52 5.19
C ARG A 64 -7.60 -13.47 4.86
N ARG A 65 -7.26 -13.87 3.63
CA ARG A 65 -5.93 -13.61 3.07
C ARG A 65 -5.71 -12.12 2.90
N PHE A 66 -4.48 -11.67 3.13
CA PHE A 66 -4.10 -10.28 2.93
C PHE A 66 -3.46 -10.07 1.55
N GLY A 67 -3.87 -8.98 0.90
CA GLY A 67 -3.27 -8.48 -0.33
C GLY A 67 -3.43 -6.96 -0.39
N GLY A 68 -2.91 -6.32 -1.42
CA GLY A 68 -3.02 -4.88 -1.58
C GLY A 68 -2.66 -4.43 -2.98
N VAL A 69 -3.22 -3.29 -3.40
CA VAL A 69 -2.90 -2.66 -4.69
C VAL A 69 -2.49 -1.22 -4.46
N GLY A 70 -1.19 -0.99 -4.34
CA GLY A 70 -0.61 0.31 -4.00
C GLY A 70 0.50 0.75 -4.94
N GLY A 71 0.89 2.02 -4.82
CA GLY A 71 1.88 2.65 -5.70
C GLY A 71 3.32 2.32 -5.30
N CYS A 72 3.60 2.15 -4.01
CA CYS A 72 4.95 1.90 -3.51
C CYS A 72 5.49 0.55 -3.95
N SER A 73 4.63 -0.43 -4.26
CA SER A 73 5.03 -1.71 -4.87
C SER A 73 5.91 -1.57 -6.13
N ASN A 74 5.84 -0.44 -6.86
CA ASN A 74 6.66 -0.19 -8.05
C ASN A 74 8.16 -0.03 -7.76
N PHE A 75 8.54 0.38 -6.54
CA PHE A 75 9.94 0.66 -6.19
C PHE A 75 10.36 0.10 -4.81
N MET A 76 9.40 -0.30 -3.98
CA MET A 76 9.61 -0.97 -2.69
C MET A 76 9.12 -2.42 -2.72
N ASN A 77 9.09 -3.07 -3.90
CA ASN A 77 8.48 -4.39 -4.10
C ASN A 77 8.94 -5.42 -3.05
N SER A 78 10.24 -5.59 -2.84
CA SER A 78 10.76 -6.57 -1.87
C SER A 78 10.26 -6.32 -0.44
N LEU A 79 10.11 -5.05 -0.06
CA LEU A 79 9.59 -4.68 1.25
C LEU A 79 8.08 -4.94 1.35
N MET A 80 7.32 -4.63 0.29
CA MET A 80 5.89 -4.91 0.21
C MET A 80 5.60 -6.42 0.18
N ALA A 81 6.42 -7.20 -0.51
CA ALA A 81 6.33 -8.66 -0.50
C ALA A 81 6.61 -9.24 0.91
N ARG A 82 7.62 -8.70 1.61
CA ARG A 82 7.87 -9.05 3.02
C ARG A 82 6.70 -8.67 3.93
N PHE A 83 6.09 -7.50 3.71
CA PHE A 83 4.89 -7.10 4.44
C PHE A 83 3.78 -8.13 4.27
N ILE A 84 3.44 -8.50 3.03
CA ILE A 84 2.37 -9.46 2.72
C ILE A 84 2.68 -10.81 3.37
N LYS A 85 3.93 -11.30 3.27
CA LYS A 85 4.34 -12.56 3.90
C LYS A 85 4.14 -12.57 5.42
N ILE A 86 4.44 -11.45 6.08
CA ILE A 86 4.22 -11.31 7.53
C ILE A 86 2.72 -11.17 7.85
N ALA A 87 1.97 -10.44 7.03
CA ALA A 87 0.53 -10.24 7.22
C ALA A 87 -0.29 -11.53 7.01
N GLU A 88 0.16 -12.42 6.13
CA GLU A 88 -0.44 -13.73 5.89
C GLU A 88 0.04 -14.82 6.88
N SER A 89 1.03 -14.53 7.74
CA SER A 89 1.52 -15.52 8.70
C SER A 89 0.78 -15.45 10.03
N ASP A 90 0.70 -16.60 10.72
CA ASP A 90 0.20 -16.67 12.11
C ASP A 90 1.09 -15.87 13.10
N GLU A 91 2.25 -15.41 12.64
CA GLU A 91 3.20 -14.63 13.42
C GLU A 91 2.84 -13.15 13.51
N MET A 92 1.75 -12.68 12.89
CA MET A 92 1.36 -11.26 12.97
C MET A 92 1.09 -10.81 14.41
N THR A 93 0.73 -11.74 15.30
CA THR A 93 0.61 -11.51 16.75
C THR A 93 1.96 -11.34 17.47
N SER A 94 3.07 -11.72 16.83
CA SER A 94 4.41 -11.49 17.36
C SER A 94 4.73 -10.01 17.39
N LYS A 95 5.10 -9.51 18.58
CA LYS A 95 5.53 -8.11 18.78
C LYS A 95 6.64 -7.69 17.80
N THR A 96 7.55 -8.60 17.47
CA THR A 96 8.65 -8.32 16.54
C THR A 96 8.14 -8.15 15.12
N LYS A 97 7.25 -9.03 14.66
CA LYS A 97 6.69 -9.00 13.31
C LYS A 97 5.75 -7.81 13.13
N PHE A 98 4.93 -7.51 14.13
CA PHE A 98 4.09 -6.31 14.14
C PHE A 98 4.93 -5.03 14.05
N LYS A 99 6.04 -4.93 14.80
CA LYS A 99 6.98 -3.81 14.67
C LYS A 99 7.58 -3.69 13.26
N GLN A 100 7.87 -4.81 12.60
CA GLN A 100 8.33 -4.80 11.20
C GLN A 100 7.25 -4.25 10.26
N LEU A 101 5.99 -4.68 10.40
CA LEU A 101 4.86 -4.16 9.62
C LEU A 101 4.67 -2.64 9.84
N GLU A 102 4.73 -2.18 11.08
CA GLU A 102 4.62 -0.77 11.43
C GLU A 102 5.79 0.05 10.87
N ALA A 103 7.02 -0.48 10.90
CA ALA A 103 8.18 0.17 10.29
C ALA A 103 8.01 0.33 8.78
N ILE A 104 7.55 -0.71 8.08
CA ILE A 104 7.26 -0.66 6.65
C ILE A 104 6.17 0.38 6.35
N THR A 105 5.07 0.35 7.11
CA THR A 105 3.95 1.29 6.97
C THR A 105 4.39 2.74 7.22
N THR A 106 5.32 2.95 8.15
CA THR A 106 5.92 4.26 8.43
C THR A 106 6.72 4.77 7.25
N LEU A 107 7.49 3.91 6.57
CA LEU A 107 8.20 4.30 5.35
C LEU A 107 7.24 4.70 4.24
N VAL A 108 6.15 3.95 4.05
CA VAL A 108 5.11 4.33 3.07
C VAL A 108 4.47 5.68 3.43
N ARG A 109 4.16 5.94 4.71
CA ARG A 109 3.65 7.25 5.15
C ARG A 109 4.61 8.40 4.83
N ARG A 110 5.93 8.16 4.85
CA ARG A 110 6.92 9.17 4.41
C ARG A 110 6.81 9.44 2.91
N VAL A 111 6.66 8.41 2.08
CA VAL A 111 6.41 8.57 0.64
C VAL A 111 5.14 9.38 0.39
N ASP A 112 4.04 9.06 1.09
CA ASP A 112 2.78 9.81 0.99
C ASP A 112 2.97 11.28 1.40
N ALA A 113 3.75 11.55 2.46
CA ALA A 113 4.04 12.91 2.90
C ALA A 113 4.86 13.71 1.87
N ILE A 114 5.81 13.05 1.19
CA ILE A 114 6.59 13.65 0.10
C ILE A 114 5.66 13.99 -1.08
N ALA A 115 4.83 13.02 -1.47
CA ALA A 115 3.90 13.16 -2.58
C ALA A 115 2.82 14.22 -2.36
N LYS A 116 2.32 14.38 -1.12
CA LYS A 116 1.33 15.41 -0.77
C LYS A 116 1.82 16.84 -1.02
N LYS A 117 3.13 17.07 -0.97
CA LYS A 117 3.73 18.39 -1.26
C LYS A 117 3.91 18.64 -2.75
N THR A 118 3.76 17.61 -3.58
CA THR A 118 4.09 17.65 -5.01
C THR A 118 3.06 16.89 -5.84
N SER A 119 3.42 15.74 -6.40
CA SER A 119 2.59 14.88 -7.25
C SER A 119 2.97 13.42 -7.01
N PHE A 120 2.00 12.60 -6.57
CA PHE A 120 2.24 11.19 -6.24
C PHE A 120 2.81 10.41 -7.43
N THR A 121 2.20 10.53 -8.61
CA THR A 121 2.66 9.84 -9.82
C THR A 121 4.08 10.25 -10.21
N ALA A 122 4.44 11.53 -10.05
CA ALA A 122 5.77 12.01 -10.39
C ALA A 122 6.83 11.49 -9.38
N VAL A 123 6.51 11.47 -8.08
CA VAL A 123 7.37 10.85 -7.05
C VAL A 123 7.63 9.38 -7.35
N LEU A 124 6.59 8.61 -7.71
CA LEU A 124 6.75 7.20 -8.09
C LEU A 124 7.69 7.03 -9.28
N LYS A 125 7.57 7.88 -10.30
CA LYS A 125 8.46 7.82 -11.48
C LYS A 125 9.89 8.18 -11.16
N VAL A 126 10.14 9.17 -10.30
CA VAL A 126 11.49 9.48 -9.81
C VAL A 126 12.07 8.30 -9.04
N ALA A 127 11.27 7.66 -8.18
CA ALA A 127 11.71 6.48 -7.43
C ALA A 127 12.08 5.31 -8.37
N MET A 128 11.26 5.03 -9.39
CA MET A 128 11.54 4.02 -10.41
C MET A 128 12.76 4.36 -11.27
N GLN A 129 12.93 5.63 -11.66
CA GLN A 129 14.11 6.07 -12.42
C GLN A 129 15.40 5.89 -11.60
N ARG A 130 15.34 6.19 -10.30
CA ARG A 130 16.46 6.01 -9.37
C ARG A 130 16.93 4.55 -9.27
N LEU A 131 16.02 3.61 -9.45
CA LEU A 131 16.28 2.16 -9.50
C LEU A 131 16.63 1.64 -10.90
N GLY A 132 16.67 2.51 -11.92
CA GLY A 132 16.90 2.10 -13.31
C GLY A 132 15.72 1.37 -13.97
N ILE A 133 14.53 1.39 -13.35
CA ILE A 133 13.31 0.75 -13.87
C ILE A 133 12.65 1.64 -14.94
N ALA A 134 12.66 2.95 -14.73
CA ALA A 134 12.04 3.91 -15.64
C ALA A 134 13.10 4.74 -16.39
N THR A 135 12.93 4.86 -17.71
CA THR A 135 13.78 5.71 -18.57
C THR A 135 13.34 7.17 -18.59
N SER A 136 12.10 7.47 -18.19
CA SER A 136 11.54 8.82 -18.18
C SER A 136 10.64 9.06 -16.96
N ILE A 137 10.74 10.26 -16.40
CA ILE A 137 9.87 10.74 -15.31
C ILE A 137 8.66 11.55 -15.81
N ALA A 138 8.52 11.69 -17.13
CA ALA A 138 7.48 12.52 -17.71
C ALA A 138 6.08 12.02 -17.33
N VAL A 139 5.17 12.92 -16.96
CA VAL A 139 3.77 12.59 -16.66
C VAL A 139 2.85 13.28 -17.65
N ARG A 140 1.69 12.68 -17.92
CA ARG A 140 0.69 13.28 -18.81
C ARG A 140 -0.18 14.25 -18.03
N LEU A 141 -0.54 15.36 -18.68
CA LEU A 141 -1.52 16.32 -18.16
C LEU A 141 -2.85 15.62 -17.83
N PRO A 142 -3.58 16.05 -16.77
CA PRO A 142 -3.37 17.27 -15.98
C PRO A 142 -2.32 17.12 -14.86
N ALA A 143 -1.74 15.93 -14.66
CA ALA A 143 -0.63 15.79 -13.73
C ALA A 143 0.56 16.60 -14.25
N ARG A 144 1.21 17.34 -13.37
CA ARG A 144 2.43 18.08 -13.70
C ARG A 144 3.68 17.28 -13.33
N GLU A 145 4.73 17.51 -14.09
CA GLU A 145 6.08 17.09 -13.72
C GLU A 145 6.57 17.88 -12.50
N LEU A 146 7.59 17.33 -11.84
CA LEU A 146 8.31 18.02 -10.79
C LEU A 146 9.22 19.08 -11.42
N SER A 147 9.36 20.23 -10.76
CA SER A 147 10.46 21.16 -11.08
C SER A 147 11.81 20.49 -10.82
N ALA A 148 12.90 21.09 -11.31
CA ALA A 148 14.25 20.58 -11.06
C ALA A 148 14.57 20.55 -9.55
N GLU A 149 14.15 21.58 -8.82
CA GLU A 149 14.32 21.71 -7.36
C GLU A 149 13.50 20.65 -6.61
N GLU A 150 12.24 20.46 -7.00
CA GLU A 150 11.38 19.43 -6.42
C GLU A 150 11.93 18.03 -6.69
N ALA A 151 12.38 17.75 -7.91
CA ALA A 151 12.97 16.47 -8.26
C ALA A 151 14.26 16.20 -7.46
N LYS A 152 15.11 17.23 -7.28
CA LYS A 152 16.31 17.13 -6.45
C LYS A 152 15.98 16.85 -4.98
N TRP A 153 14.99 17.54 -4.42
CA TRP A 153 14.52 17.31 -3.06
C TRP A 153 13.91 15.91 -2.90
N VAL A 154 12.99 15.51 -3.78
CA VAL A 154 12.36 14.18 -3.78
C VAL A 154 13.42 13.09 -3.86
N LYS A 155 14.44 13.25 -4.71
CA LYS A 155 15.54 12.29 -4.82
C LYS A 155 16.30 12.17 -3.49
N GLY A 156 16.62 13.28 -2.83
CA GLY A 156 17.29 13.26 -1.53
C GLY A 156 16.46 12.57 -0.43
N GLU A 157 15.16 12.83 -0.37
CA GLU A 157 14.25 12.16 0.56
C GLU A 157 14.14 10.66 0.29
N LEU A 158 14.08 10.27 -0.99
CA LEU A 158 14.04 8.87 -1.40
C LEU A 158 15.36 8.16 -1.08
N ASP A 159 16.52 8.79 -1.32
CA ASP A 159 17.82 8.24 -0.97
C ASP A 159 17.93 7.97 0.54
N ALA A 160 17.44 8.89 1.39
CA ALA A 160 17.36 8.67 2.84
C ALA A 160 16.40 7.52 3.20
N LEU A 161 15.28 7.40 2.49
CA LEU A 161 14.33 6.30 2.68
C LEU A 161 14.91 4.95 2.28
N TYR A 162 15.70 4.88 1.19
CA TYR A 162 16.32 3.63 0.75
C TYR A 162 17.30 3.07 1.79
N VAL A 163 18.06 3.91 2.49
CA VAL A 163 18.92 3.46 3.61
C VAL A 163 18.10 2.76 4.69
N ASP A 164 16.92 3.31 5.02
CA ASP A 164 16.01 2.68 5.98
C ASP A 164 15.42 1.36 5.45
N VAL A 165 15.10 1.29 4.16
CA VAL A 165 14.61 0.07 3.50
C VAL A 165 15.68 -1.03 3.57
N GLU A 166 16.92 -0.72 3.19
CA GLU A 166 18.04 -1.67 3.23
C GLU A 166 18.28 -2.18 4.65
N ARG A 167 18.22 -1.30 5.66
CA ARG A 167 18.31 -1.70 7.07
C ARG A 167 17.20 -2.65 7.49
N LEU A 168 15.96 -2.42 7.05
CA LEU A 168 14.84 -3.33 7.36
C LEU A 168 14.94 -4.66 6.63
N LEU A 169 15.48 -4.66 5.40
CA LEU A 169 15.69 -5.88 4.63
C LEU A 169 16.87 -6.70 5.16
N GLY A 170 17.97 -6.05 5.55
CA GLY A 170 19.22 -6.68 6.02
C GLY A 170 19.25 -7.09 7.51
N GLY A 171 18.17 -6.90 8.26
CA GLY A 171 18.08 -7.25 9.69
C GLY A 171 17.96 -8.75 10.00
N GLU A 172 18.70 -9.60 9.30
CA GLU A 172 19.09 -10.95 9.76
C GLU A 172 20.60 -10.94 10.03
N ALA A 173 20.96 -10.62 11.27
CA ALA A 173 22.18 -11.05 11.97
C ALA A 173 21.91 -10.98 13.47
#